data_AF-A0A5S4G7B6-F1
#
_entry.id   AF-A0A5S4G7B6-F1
#
_cell.length_a   1.000
_cell.length_b   1.000
_cell.length_c   1.000
_cell.angle_alpha   90.00
_cell.angle_beta   90.00
_cell.angle_gamma   90.00
#
_symmetry.space_group_name_H-M   'P 1'
#
loop_
_entity.id
_entity.type
_entity.pdbx_description
1 polymer ?
#
loop_
_entity_poly.entity_id
_entity_poly.type
_entity_poly.pdbx_seq_one_letter_code
_entity_poly.pdbx_strand_id
1 'polypeptide(L)'
;MDLAFLKTLYERPGPYASVYADLTRTTEDAAKAAELRWRALRAELEDQNTPKATVRAIARTIEEELAMRRSEGIVVFAADGEVVYSE
;
A
#
# COMPACT_ATOMS: atom_id res chain seq x y z
N MET A 1 -14.82 3.03 21.68
CA MET A 1 -13.84 2.59 20.67
C MET A 1 -14.64 1.87 19.60
N ASP A 2 -14.72 2.43 18.39
CA ASP A 2 -15.47 1.85 17.28
C ASP A 2 -14.54 0.95 16.46
N LEU A 3 -14.87 -0.34 16.39
CA LEU A 3 -14.12 -1.38 15.67
C LEU A 3 -14.94 -1.94 14.50
N ALA A 4 -16.06 -1.30 14.14
CA ALA A 4 -16.95 -1.80 13.09
C ALA A 4 -16.25 -1.91 11.72
N PHE A 5 -15.27 -1.06 11.44
CA PHE A 5 -14.48 -1.12 10.20
C PHE A 5 -13.69 -2.44 10.04
N LEU A 6 -13.37 -3.12 11.15
CA LEU A 6 -12.68 -4.41 11.12
C LEU A 6 -13.58 -5.56 10.66
N LYS A 7 -14.92 -5.42 10.68
CA LYS A 7 -15.84 -6.49 10.20
C LYS A 7 -15.58 -6.87 8.75
N THR A 8 -15.32 -5.88 7.90
CA THR A 8 -14.98 -6.06 6.49
C THR A 8 -13.73 -6.93 6.28
N LEU A 9 -12.83 -6.99 7.26
CA LEU A 9 -11.65 -7.87 7.21
C LEU A 9 -12.00 -9.34 7.47
N TYR A 10 -13.09 -9.62 8.18
CA TYR A 10 -13.54 -11.01 8.42
C TYR A 10 -14.35 -11.58 7.25
N GLU A 11 -14.88 -10.72 6.38
CA GLU A 11 -15.76 -11.12 5.26
C GLU A 11 -14.96 -11.59 4.02
N ARG A 12 -13.66 -11.27 3.95
CA ARG A 12 -12.82 -11.69 2.82
C ARG A 12 -11.93 -12.87 3.20
N PRO A 13 -11.99 -13.99 2.45
CA PRO A 13 -10.98 -15.02 2.60
C PRO A 13 -9.63 -14.40 2.19
N GLY A 14 -8.64 -14.48 3.08
CA GLY A 14 -7.27 -14.06 2.76
C GLY A 14 -6.67 -14.86 1.59
N PRO A 15 -5.38 -14.69 1.29
CA PRO A 15 -4.37 -14.01 2.11
C PRO A 15 -4.48 -12.48 2.04
N TYR A 16 -4.14 -11.85 3.16
CA TYR A 16 -3.96 -10.40 3.25
C TYR A 16 -2.53 -10.02 2.92
N ALA A 17 -2.35 -8.89 2.24
CA ALA A 17 -1.09 -8.18 2.12
C ALA A 17 -1.20 -6.84 2.86
N SER A 18 -0.15 -6.48 3.58
CA SER A 18 -0.03 -5.17 4.23
C SER A 18 1.28 -4.50 3.82
N VAL A 19 1.22 -3.23 3.46
CA VAL A 19 2.38 -2.42 3.11
C VAL A 19 2.41 -1.17 3.95
N TYR A 20 3.58 -0.85 4.50
CA TYR A 20 3.89 0.41 5.15
C TYR A 20 4.88 1.13 4.25
N ALA A 21 4.43 2.16 3.55
CA ALA A 21 5.24 2.88 2.58
C ALA A 21 5.68 4.23 3.15
N ASP A 22 6.99 4.42 3.25
CA ASP A 22 7.61 5.72 3.51
C ASP A 22 7.65 6.54 2.21
N LEU A 23 6.86 7.62 2.18
CA LEU A 23 6.72 8.54 1.07
C LEU A 23 7.36 9.91 1.37
N THR A 24 8.21 10.01 2.41
CA THR A 24 8.78 11.26 2.91
C THR A 24 9.57 11.99 1.83
N ARG A 25 9.34 13.32 1.71
CA ARG A 25 9.95 14.19 0.70
C ARG A 25 10.72 15.39 1.27
N THR A 26 11.72 15.14 2.12
CA THR A 26 12.44 16.21 2.87
C THR A 26 13.65 16.81 2.17
N THR A 27 14.05 16.29 1.00
CA THR A 27 15.20 16.78 0.23
C THR A 27 14.84 17.02 -1.23
N GLU A 28 15.72 17.70 -1.97
CA GLU A 28 15.53 18.02 -3.39
C GLU A 28 15.30 16.75 -4.25
N ASP A 29 15.99 15.65 -3.93
CA ASP A 29 15.86 14.35 -4.60
C ASP A 29 14.75 13.45 -4.03
N ALA A 30 14.00 13.93 -3.04
CA ALA A 30 13.19 13.05 -2.23
C ALA A 30 11.96 12.49 -2.96
N ALA A 31 11.52 13.15 -4.04
CA ALA A 31 10.54 12.58 -4.96
C ALA A 31 11.04 11.26 -5.58
N LYS A 32 12.30 11.25 -6.02
CA LYS A 32 12.89 10.05 -6.61
C LYS A 32 13.17 8.99 -5.54
N ALA A 33 13.57 9.41 -4.35
CA ALA A 33 13.77 8.50 -3.23
C ALA A 33 12.47 7.77 -2.85
N ALA A 34 11.33 8.48 -2.79
CA ALA A 34 10.03 7.88 -2.51
C ALA A 34 9.62 6.84 -3.58
N GLU A 35 9.81 7.15 -4.86
CA GLU A 35 9.57 6.18 -5.95
C GLU A 35 10.46 4.93 -5.84
N LEU A 36 11.73 5.09 -5.46
CA LEU A 36 12.66 3.96 -5.32
C LEU A 36 12.28 3.07 -4.12
N ARG A 37 11.88 3.67 -3.00
CA ARG A 37 11.36 2.92 -1.84
C ARG A 37 10.09 2.15 -2.22
N TRP A 38 9.17 2.78 -2.94
CA TRP A 38 7.98 2.10 -3.44
C TRP A 38 8.33 0.93 -4.36
N ARG A 39 9.24 1.12 -5.32
CA ARG A 39 9.69 0.04 -6.21
C ARG A 39 10.27 -1.15 -5.44
N ALA A 40 11.03 -0.91 -4.37
CA ALA A 40 11.57 -1.97 -3.53
C ALA A 40 10.46 -2.72 -2.79
N LEU A 41 9.50 -2.02 -2.18
CA LEU A 41 8.33 -2.64 -1.52
C LEU A 41 7.49 -3.48 -2.48
N ARG A 42 7.31 -3.00 -3.71
CA ARG A 42 6.59 -3.76 -4.75
C ARG A 42 7.31 -5.05 -5.12
N ALA A 43 8.63 -5.01 -5.26
CA ALA A 43 9.42 -6.21 -5.55
C ALA A 43 9.29 -7.24 -4.42
N GLU A 44 9.36 -6.79 -3.17
CA GLU A 44 9.16 -7.64 -1.99
C GLU A 44 7.76 -8.31 -1.97
N LEU A 45 6.70 -7.56 -2.31
CA LEU A 45 5.36 -8.13 -2.44
C LEU A 45 5.28 -9.23 -3.51
N GLU A 46 5.92 -9.00 -4.66
CA GLU A 46 5.97 -9.95 -5.77
C GLU A 46 6.75 -11.22 -5.36
N ASP A 47 7.86 -11.07 -4.63
CA ASP A 47 8.70 -12.17 -4.10
C ASP A 47 7.99 -13.00 -3.02
N GLN A 48 7.11 -12.37 -2.24
CA GLN A 48 6.25 -13.06 -1.26
C GLN A 48 5.10 -13.86 -1.90
N ASN A 49 5.04 -13.96 -3.23
CA ASN A 49 3.94 -14.60 -3.98
C ASN A 49 2.57 -13.95 -3.69
N THR A 50 2.56 -12.65 -3.38
CA THR A 50 1.31 -11.91 -3.21
C THR A 50 0.50 -12.00 -4.51
N PRO A 51 -0.83 -12.28 -4.46
CA PRO A 51 -1.64 -12.35 -5.67
C PRO A 51 -1.48 -11.10 -6.54
N LYS A 52 -1.24 -11.29 -7.84
CA LYS A 52 -0.95 -10.18 -8.77
C LYS A 52 -2.04 -9.10 -8.77
N ALA A 53 -3.30 -9.48 -8.56
CA ALA A 53 -4.42 -8.54 -8.45
C ALA A 53 -4.26 -7.64 -7.22
N THR A 54 -3.88 -8.22 -6.08
CA THR A 54 -3.64 -7.51 -4.82
C THR A 54 -2.45 -6.55 -4.96
N VAL A 55 -1.34 -7.00 -5.55
CA VAL A 55 -0.18 -6.12 -5.83
C VAL A 55 -0.57 -4.92 -6.69
N ARG A 56 -1.38 -5.13 -7.74
CA ARG A 56 -1.87 -4.04 -8.59
C ARG A 56 -2.76 -3.03 -7.84
N ALA A 57 -3.63 -3.52 -6.95
CA ALA A 57 -4.49 -2.64 -6.15
C ALA A 57 -3.69 -1.76 -5.19
N ILE A 58 -2.69 -2.35 -4.52
CA ILE A 58 -1.74 -1.62 -3.66
C ILE A 58 -0.97 -0.59 -4.50
N ALA A 59 -0.45 -1.02 -5.66
CA ALA A 59 0.34 -0.16 -6.54
C ALA A 59 -0.42 1.09 -6.98
N ARG A 60 -1.66 0.92 -7.44
CA ARG A 60 -2.51 2.06 -7.83
C ARG A 60 -2.69 3.04 -6.67
N THR A 61 -2.95 2.53 -5.47
CA THR A 61 -3.19 3.37 -4.28
C THR A 61 -1.95 4.19 -3.90
N ILE A 62 -0.77 3.57 -3.89
CA ILE A 62 0.49 4.26 -3.57
C ILE A 62 0.90 5.23 -4.67
N GLU A 63 0.70 4.87 -5.94
CA GLU A 63 0.99 5.75 -7.08
C GLU A 63 0.08 6.99 -7.10
N GLU A 64 -1.21 6.83 -6.76
CA GLU A 64 -2.14 7.95 -6.57
C GLU A 64 -1.72 8.85 -5.41
N GLU A 65 -1.32 8.28 -4.26
CA GLU A 65 -0.80 9.06 -3.13
C GLU A 65 0.47 9.85 -3.48
N LEU A 66 1.42 9.19 -4.15
CA LEU A 66 2.65 9.83 -4.63
C LEU A 66 2.35 10.97 -5.60
N ALA A 67 1.36 10.81 -6.48
CA ALA A 67 0.96 11.82 -7.45
C ALA A 67 0.27 13.01 -6.78
N MET A 68 -0.61 12.76 -5.81
CA MET A 68 -1.36 13.80 -5.10
C MET A 68 -0.57 14.44 -3.96
N ARG A 69 0.54 13.83 -3.53
CA ARG A 69 1.42 14.30 -2.45
C ARG A 69 0.66 14.55 -1.14
N ARG A 70 -0.29 13.66 -0.78
CA ARG A 70 -1.16 13.92 0.38
C ARG A 70 -0.49 13.56 1.70
N SER A 71 0.44 12.62 1.69
CA SER A 71 1.12 12.16 2.91
C SER A 71 2.62 11.91 2.72
N GLU A 72 3.33 11.92 3.86
CA GLU A 72 4.73 11.49 3.96
C GLU A 72 4.85 9.97 4.18
N GLY A 73 3.73 9.28 4.36
CA GLY A 73 3.67 7.83 4.48
C GLY A 73 2.24 7.34 4.35
N ILE A 74 2.08 6.08 3.98
CA ILE A 74 0.78 5.43 3.88
C ILE A 74 0.89 3.97 4.32
N VAL A 75 -0.12 3.51 5.05
CA VAL A 75 -0.34 2.10 5.34
C VAL A 75 -1.46 1.59 4.47
N VAL A 76 -1.28 0.44 3.82
CA VAL A 76 -2.27 -0.19 2.94
C VAL A 76 -2.49 -1.63 3.37
N PHE A 77 -3.75 -2.03 3.54
CA PHE A 77 -4.15 -3.44 3.67
C PHE A 77 -5.00 -3.83 2.46
N ALA A 78 -4.69 -4.98 1.87
CA ALA A 78 -5.35 -5.45 0.67
C ALA A 78 -5.61 -6.97 0.72
N ALA A 79 -6.73 -7.38 0.17
CA ALA A 79 -7.12 -8.77 0.01
C ALA A 79 -8.08 -8.91 -1.17
N ASP A 80 -8.04 -10.09 -1.80
CA ASP A 80 -8.89 -10.43 -2.95
C ASP A 80 -8.83 -9.39 -4.09
N GLY A 81 -7.63 -8.89 -4.38
CA GLY A 81 -7.44 -7.94 -5.48
C GLY A 81 -7.90 -6.50 -5.21
N GLU A 82 -8.24 -6.15 -3.97
CA GLU A 82 -8.64 -4.79 -3.61
C GLU A 82 -7.94 -4.29 -2.34
N VAL A 83 -7.77 -2.97 -2.25
CA VAL A 83 -7.41 -2.30 -1.00
C VAL A 83 -8.65 -2.18 -0.14
N VAL A 84 -8.57 -2.75 1.07
CA VAL A 84 -9.68 -2.75 2.05
C VAL A 84 -9.52 -1.68 3.12
N TYR A 85 -8.30 -1.17 3.31
CA TYR A 85 -8.01 -0.07 4.22
C TYR A 85 -6.74 0.65 3.77
N SER A 86 -6.73 1.98 3.91
CA SER A 86 -5.54 2.80 3.76
C SER A 86 -5.59 4.03 4.66
N GLU A 87 -4.45 4.41 5.23
CA GLU A 87 -4.28 5.59 6.09
C GLU A 87 -2.89 6.22 5.95
#